data_AF-A0A9P0JEM0-F1
#
_entry.id   AF-A0A9P0JEM0-F1
#
_cell.length_a   1.000
_cell.length_b   1.000
_cell.length_c   1.000
_cell.angle_alpha   90.00
_cell.angle_beta   90.00
_cell.angle_gamma   90.00
#
_symmetry.space_group_name_H-M   'P 1'
#
loop_
_entity.id
_entity.type
_entity.pdbx_description
1 polymer ?
#
loop_
_entity_poly.entity_id
_entity_poly.type
_entity_poly.pdbx_seq_one_letter_code
_entity_poly.pdbx_strand_id
1 'polypeptide(L)'
;MLLLSKYAQQSVDIKFKDIEAILQRTGHMYTKKNIRYSETEVLRIVGFKLNEPSIFMLVEYFIDVIPFITTDSLYSTCLLLTDFVYIYHQELYDRLQNQKTGYKICTYSEKLELLDVEYDKTTTAAAVVVTAFYILNSTDKTNEELCLYLSTLCDKSIDDLLTISTVLISIINSISSGS
;
A
#
# COMPACT_ATOMS: atom_id res chain seq x y z
N MET A 1 2.14 -1.05 -14.59
CA MET A 1 3.40 -1.79 -14.78
C MET A 1 4.41 -1.01 -15.62
N LEU A 2 4.14 -0.72 -16.89
CA LEU A 2 5.05 0.01 -17.81
C LEU A 2 5.47 1.41 -17.36
N LEU A 3 4.51 2.24 -16.93
CA LEU A 3 4.81 3.58 -16.43
C LEU A 3 5.61 3.53 -15.12
N LEU A 4 5.28 2.56 -14.25
CA LEU A 4 5.97 2.34 -12.98
C LEU A 4 7.42 1.87 -13.20
N SER A 5 7.68 0.94 -14.12
CA SER A 5 9.05 0.46 -14.41
C SER A 5 9.94 1.57 -14.98
N LYS A 6 9.38 2.51 -15.74
CA LYS A 6 10.10 3.67 -16.27
C LYS A 6 10.40 4.74 -15.21
N TYR A 7 9.56 4.84 -14.17
CA TYR A 7 9.65 5.89 -13.16
C TYR A 7 10.33 5.47 -11.86
N ALA A 8 10.20 4.21 -11.44
CA ALA A 8 10.62 3.76 -10.11
C ALA A 8 12.14 3.68 -9.90
N GLN A 9 12.98 3.98 -10.90
CA GLN A 9 14.46 3.82 -10.90
C GLN A 9 14.98 2.42 -10.49
N GLN A 10 14.12 1.49 -10.04
CA GLN A 10 14.41 0.10 -9.77
C GLN A 10 14.44 -0.69 -11.09
N SER A 11 15.63 -0.69 -11.71
CA SER A 11 16.34 -1.83 -12.36
C SER A 11 15.59 -2.93 -13.12
N VAL A 12 14.36 -2.74 -13.58
CA VAL A 12 13.75 -3.61 -14.61
C VAL A 12 13.42 -2.76 -15.82
N ASP A 13 14.39 -2.70 -16.73
CA ASP A 13 14.22 -2.12 -18.07
C ASP A 13 13.34 -3.09 -18.89
N ILE A 14 12.03 -3.06 -18.63
CA ILE A 14 11.05 -3.93 -19.29
C ILE A 14 11.11 -3.63 -20.78
N LYS A 15 11.60 -4.58 -21.58
CA LYS A 15 11.74 -4.38 -23.02
C LYS A 15 10.38 -4.52 -23.68
N PHE A 16 10.25 -3.89 -24.85
CA PHE A 16 9.04 -4.01 -25.67
C PHE A 16 8.61 -5.46 -25.93
N LYS A 17 9.58 -6.37 -26.09
CA LYS A 17 9.33 -7.80 -26.29
C LYS A 17 8.70 -8.48 -25.08
N ASP A 18 9.07 -8.07 -23.87
CA ASP A 18 8.52 -8.64 -22.62
C ASP A 18 7.05 -8.20 -22.45
N ILE A 19 6.76 -6.95 -22.81
CA ILE A 19 5.40 -6.39 -22.81
C ILE A 19 4.54 -7.11 -23.84
N GLU A 20 5.06 -7.30 -25.04
CA GLU A 20 4.36 -8.02 -26.11
C GLU A 20 4.06 -9.46 -25.69
N ALA A 21 5.01 -10.16 -25.06
CA ALA A 21 4.81 -11.51 -24.55
C ALA A 21 3.76 -11.57 -23.42
N ILE A 22 3.75 -10.61 -22.50
CA ILE A 22 2.73 -10.53 -21.43
C ILE A 22 1.34 -10.26 -22.02
N LEU A 23 1.25 -9.31 -22.94
CA LEU A 23 -0.01 -8.92 -23.56
C LEU A 23 -0.56 -10.00 -24.51
N GLN A 24 0.29 -10.75 -25.19
CA GLN A 24 -0.14 -11.90 -25.99
C GLN A 24 -0.81 -12.99 -25.14
N ARG A 25 -0.41 -13.14 -23.87
CA ARG A 25 -1.06 -14.09 -22.94
C ARG A 25 -2.50 -13.70 -22.61
N THR A 26 -2.93 -12.46 -22.87
CA THR A 26 -4.32 -12.03 -22.68
C THR A 26 -5.21 -12.34 -23.89
N GLY A 27 -4.68 -12.98 -24.94
CA GLY A 27 -5.44 -13.36 -26.14
C GLY A 27 -5.70 -12.18 -27.09
N HIS A 28 -5.15 -11.00 -26.82
CA HIS A 28 -5.31 -9.81 -27.64
C HIS A 28 -4.00 -9.42 -28.35
N MET A 29 -4.13 -9.00 -29.61
CA MET A 29 -3.02 -8.45 -30.39
C MET A 29 -2.85 -6.96 -30.09
N TYR A 30 -1.75 -6.59 -29.44
CA TYR A 30 -1.43 -5.19 -29.17
C TYR A 30 -0.30 -4.70 -30.09
N THR A 31 -0.52 -3.57 -30.75
CA THR A 31 0.54 -2.92 -31.53
C THR A 31 1.33 -1.95 -30.64
N LYS A 32 2.57 -1.66 -31.04
CA LYS A 32 3.40 -0.61 -30.41
C LYS A 32 2.69 0.75 -30.33
N LYS A 33 1.84 1.05 -31.32
CA LYS A 33 1.02 2.27 -31.35
C LYS A 33 -0.05 2.26 -30.27
N ASN A 34 -0.74 1.13 -30.09
CA ASN A 34 -1.78 0.97 -29.07
C ASN A 34 -1.20 1.08 -27.65
N ILE A 35 -0.03 0.48 -27.42
CA ILE A 35 0.67 0.55 -26.12
C ILE A 35 1.05 2.00 -25.79
N ARG A 36 1.68 2.72 -26.74
CA ARG A 36 2.05 4.14 -26.55
C ARG A 36 0.85 5.05 -26.33
N TYR A 37 -0.23 4.80 -27.07
CA TYR A 37 -1.49 5.54 -26.90
C TYR A 37 -2.03 5.33 -25.49
N SER A 38 -2.10 4.08 -25.02
CA SER A 38 -2.51 3.75 -23.65
C SER A 38 -1.60 4.40 -22.59
N GLU A 39 -0.28 4.43 -22.78
CA GLU A 39 0.64 5.12 -21.86
C GLU A 39 0.33 6.62 -21.79
N THR A 40 0.09 7.26 -22.93
CA THR A 40 -0.20 8.70 -23.02
C THR A 40 -1.57 9.04 -22.43
N GLU A 41 -2.56 8.15 -22.63
CA GLU A 41 -3.88 8.28 -22.04
C GLU A 41 -3.81 8.22 -20.51
N VAL A 42 -3.11 7.21 -19.97
CA VAL A 42 -2.93 7.07 -18.52
C VAL A 42 -2.17 8.27 -17.94
N LEU A 43 -1.08 8.71 -18.58
CA LEU A 43 -0.35 9.91 -18.16
C LEU A 43 -1.21 11.16 -18.13
N ARG A 44 -2.11 11.33 -19.11
CA ARG A 44 -3.04 12.44 -19.16
C ARG A 44 -4.07 12.38 -18.04
N ILE A 45 -4.62 11.18 -17.77
CA ILE A 45 -5.58 10.94 -16.68
C ILE A 45 -4.97 11.31 -15.32
N VAL A 46 -3.71 10.93 -15.08
CA VAL A 46 -3.00 11.27 -13.83
C VAL A 46 -2.41 12.69 -13.82
N GLY A 47 -2.78 13.53 -14.80
CA GLY A 47 -2.29 14.91 -14.90
C GLY A 47 -0.78 15.04 -15.01
N PHE A 48 -0.09 14.01 -15.52
CA PHE A 48 1.37 13.89 -15.58
C PHE A 48 2.08 14.00 -14.21
N LYS A 49 1.35 13.88 -13.10
CA LYS A 49 1.90 13.89 -11.74
C LYS A 49 2.22 12.47 -11.31
N LEU A 50 3.46 12.06 -11.52
CA LEU A 50 3.96 10.74 -11.10
C LEU A 50 4.91 10.80 -9.89
N ASN A 51 5.06 11.97 -9.28
CA ASN A 51 6.03 12.22 -8.20
C ASN A 51 5.44 12.10 -6.80
N GLU A 52 4.29 11.46 -6.63
CA GLU A 52 3.77 11.23 -5.28
C GLU A 52 4.52 10.08 -4.61
N PRO A 53 4.94 10.23 -3.34
CA PRO A 53 5.58 9.15 -2.61
C PRO A 53 4.62 7.96 -2.52
N SER A 54 5.14 6.78 -2.87
CA SER A 54 4.38 5.54 -2.72
C SER A 54 4.37 5.12 -1.24
N ILE A 55 3.42 4.26 -0.86
CA ILE A 55 3.40 3.65 0.48
C ILE A 55 4.74 2.95 0.75
N PHE A 56 5.33 2.32 -0.26
CA PHE A 56 6.63 1.67 -0.16
C PHE A 56 7.75 2.66 0.24
N MET A 57 7.86 3.80 -0.47
CA MET A 57 8.86 4.83 -0.14
C MET A 57 8.68 5.39 1.28
N LEU A 58 7.43 5.53 1.73
CA LEU A 58 7.12 6.00 3.08
C LEU A 58 7.47 4.95 4.14
N VAL A 59 7.22 3.67 3.87
CA VAL A 59 7.63 2.56 4.73
C VAL A 59 9.16 2.50 4.87
N GLU A 60 9.89 2.61 3.76
CA GLU A 60 11.37 2.67 3.80
C GLU A 60 11.85 3.86 4.64
N TYR A 61 11.28 5.05 4.40
CA TYR A 61 11.57 6.22 5.20
C TYR A 61 11.32 6.00 6.69
N PHE A 62 10.18 5.39 7.07
CA PHE A 62 9.88 5.14 8.48
C PHE A 62 10.82 4.13 9.12
N ILE A 63 11.19 3.07 8.40
CA ILE A 63 12.18 2.10 8.89
C ILE A 63 13.52 2.81 9.15
N ASP A 64 13.92 3.77 8.31
CA ASP A 64 15.19 4.48 8.45
C ASP A 64 15.22 5.48 9.61
N VAL A 65 14.08 6.08 9.97
CA VAL A 65 14.02 7.15 10.99
C VAL A 65 13.57 6.69 12.37
N ILE A 66 13.02 5.48 12.51
CA ILE A 66 12.59 4.99 13.82
C ILE A 66 13.79 4.82 14.77
N PRO A 67 13.63 5.11 16.06
CA PRO A 67 14.74 5.05 17.03
C PRO A 67 15.07 3.61 17.49
N PHE A 68 14.48 2.59 16.87
CA PHE A 68 14.62 1.19 17.26
C PHE A 68 15.58 0.44 16.32
N ILE A 69 16.17 -0.65 16.81
CA ILE A 69 17.07 -1.48 16.00
C ILE A 69 16.27 -2.14 14.88
N THR A 70 16.57 -1.75 13.65
CA THR A 70 16.03 -2.39 12.46
C THR A 70 16.74 -3.72 12.24
N THR A 71 15.94 -4.76 11.97
CA THR A 71 16.44 -6.10 11.66
C THR A 71 16.04 -6.45 10.23
N ASP A 72 16.79 -7.35 9.58
CA ASP A 72 16.43 -7.86 8.25
C ASP A 72 15.01 -8.46 8.24
N SER A 73 14.60 -9.07 9.36
CA SER A 73 13.24 -9.57 9.56
C SER A 73 12.19 -8.46 9.56
N LEU A 74 12.47 -7.31 10.18
CA LEU A 74 11.56 -6.17 10.18
C LEU A 74 11.38 -5.64 8.76
N TYR A 75 12.48 -5.37 8.05
CA TYR A 75 12.43 -4.87 6.68
C TYR A 75 11.67 -5.82 5.76
N SER A 76 11.98 -7.12 5.83
CA SER A 76 11.30 -8.15 5.03
C SER A 76 9.81 -8.26 5.34
N THR A 77 9.43 -8.14 6.62
CA THR A 77 8.02 -8.18 7.05
C THR A 77 7.27 -6.94 6.57
N CYS A 78 7.86 -5.76 6.70
CA CYS A 78 7.29 -4.51 6.17
C CYS A 78 7.09 -4.56 4.65
N LEU A 79 8.03 -5.14 3.91
CA LEU A 79 7.91 -5.32 2.46
C LEU A 79 6.73 -6.22 2.10
N LEU A 80 6.64 -7.40 2.73
CA LEU A 80 5.52 -8.33 2.53
C LEU A 80 4.17 -7.72 2.90
N LEU A 81 4.11 -6.96 3.99
CA LEU A 81 2.90 -6.24 4.39
C LEU A 81 2.54 -5.12 3.43
N THR A 82 3.53 -4.44 2.84
CA THR A 82 3.30 -3.42 1.82
C THR A 82 2.66 -4.04 0.59
N ASP A 83 3.19 -5.17 0.11
CA ASP A 83 2.58 -5.92 -1.00
C ASP A 83 1.17 -6.41 -0.64
N PHE A 84 0.99 -6.90 0.60
CA PHE A 84 -0.30 -7.33 1.11
C PHE A 84 -1.34 -6.21 1.09
N VAL A 85 -0.96 -4.99 1.52
CA VAL A 85 -1.83 -3.80 1.47
C VAL A 85 -2.24 -3.48 0.03
N TYR A 86 -1.34 -3.63 -0.95
CA TYR A 86 -1.69 -3.41 -2.36
C TYR A 86 -2.64 -4.49 -2.90
N ILE A 87 -2.45 -5.76 -2.53
CA ILE A 87 -3.27 -6.88 -3.00
C ILE A 87 -4.67 -6.83 -2.37
N TYR A 88 -4.75 -6.63 -1.05
CA TYR A 88 -6.00 -6.63 -0.28
C TYR A 88 -6.57 -5.22 -0.06
N HIS A 89 -6.15 -4.25 -0.88
CA HIS A 89 -6.52 -2.84 -0.74
C HIS A 89 -8.03 -2.62 -0.59
N GLN A 90 -8.81 -3.26 -1.46
CA GLN A 90 -10.26 -3.10 -1.48
C GLN A 90 -10.92 -3.71 -0.22
N GLU A 91 -10.45 -4.86 0.24
CA GLU A 91 -10.97 -5.50 1.45
C GLU A 91 -10.59 -4.72 2.71
N LEU A 92 -9.34 -4.25 2.79
CA LEU A 92 -8.88 -3.35 3.85
C LEU A 92 -9.79 -2.13 3.94
N TYR A 93 -10.07 -1.49 2.80
CA TYR A 93 -10.95 -0.33 2.72
C TYR A 93 -12.37 -0.65 3.20
N ASP A 94 -12.97 -1.74 2.69
CA ASP A 94 -14.34 -2.11 3.03
C ASP A 94 -14.46 -2.39 4.55
N ARG A 95 -13.48 -3.06 5.16
CA ARG A 95 -13.46 -3.32 6.61
C ARG A 95 -13.28 -2.03 7.43
N LEU A 96 -12.40 -1.12 7.02
CA LEU A 96 -12.20 0.18 7.69
C LEU A 96 -13.46 1.06 7.61
N GLN A 97 -14.10 1.11 6.44
CA GLN A 97 -15.34 1.85 6.22
C GLN A 97 -16.47 1.28 7.10
N ASN A 98 -16.62 -0.04 7.14
CA ASN A 98 -17.64 -0.70 7.96
C ASN A 98 -17.49 -0.37 9.45
N GLN A 99 -16.25 -0.27 9.96
CA GLN A 99 -16.00 0.13 11.35
C GLN A 99 -16.41 1.59 11.62
N LYS A 100 -16.17 2.51 10.67
CA LYS A 100 -16.51 3.93 10.84
C LYS A 100 -18.01 4.22 10.68
N THR A 101 -18.70 3.53 9.77
CA THR A 101 -20.10 3.84 9.41
C THR A 101 -21.12 2.89 10.00
N GLY A 102 -20.70 1.79 10.64
CA GLY A 102 -21.58 0.82 11.27
C GLY A 102 -22.44 0.04 10.26
N TYR A 103 -21.82 -0.48 9.19
CA TYR A 103 -22.45 -1.29 8.12
C TYR A 103 -23.33 -0.51 7.12
N LYS A 104 -23.05 0.78 6.88
CA LYS A 104 -23.70 1.49 5.77
C LYS A 104 -23.05 1.07 4.45
N ILE A 105 -23.81 0.40 3.58
CA ILE A 105 -23.37 0.10 2.20
C ILE A 105 -23.29 1.43 1.44
N CYS A 106 -22.06 1.91 1.21
CA CYS A 106 -21.80 3.06 0.36
C CYS A 106 -21.90 2.67 -1.12
N THR A 107 -22.59 3.50 -1.91
CA THR A 107 -22.62 3.39 -3.37
C THR A 107 -21.23 3.64 -3.96
N TYR A 108 -20.97 3.16 -5.18
CA TYR A 108 -19.69 3.40 -5.88
C TYR A 108 -19.35 4.90 -5.98
N SER A 109 -20.37 5.76 -6.15
CA SER A 109 -20.20 7.23 -6.18
C SER A 109 -19.84 7.81 -4.80
N GLU A 110 -20.44 7.32 -3.71
CA GLU A 110 -20.07 7.73 -2.35
C GLU A 110 -18.69 7.21 -1.94
N LYS A 111 -18.30 6.01 -2.43
CA LYS A 111 -16.93 5.51 -2.31
C LYS A 111 -15.96 6.44 -3.04
N LEU A 112 -16.32 6.93 -4.22
CA LEU A 112 -15.56 7.89 -5.04
C LEU A 112 -15.43 9.28 -4.43
N GLU A 113 -16.47 9.81 -3.78
CA GLU A 113 -16.38 11.10 -3.07
C GLU A 113 -15.63 10.97 -1.72
N LEU A 114 -15.64 9.78 -1.13
CA LEU A 114 -14.70 9.39 -0.08
C LEU A 114 -13.29 9.09 -0.62
N LEU A 115 -13.01 9.16 -1.93
CA LEU A 115 -11.63 8.98 -2.47
C LEU A 115 -10.74 10.22 -2.33
N ASP A 116 -11.27 11.40 -1.98
CA ASP A 116 -10.41 12.44 -1.40
C ASP A 116 -9.76 11.92 -0.08
N VAL A 117 -10.32 10.82 0.44
CA VAL A 117 -9.94 9.97 1.59
C VAL A 117 -9.59 8.54 1.09
N GLU A 118 -8.89 8.40 -0.05
CA GLU A 118 -8.16 7.18 -0.52
C GLU A 118 -6.95 6.83 0.40
N TYR A 119 -7.12 7.23 1.66
CA TYR A 119 -6.31 7.27 2.86
C TYR A 119 -4.88 7.75 2.71
N ASP A 120 -4.53 8.66 3.63
CA ASP A 120 -3.19 9.17 3.82
C ASP A 120 -2.15 8.06 3.75
N LYS A 121 -1.43 8.00 2.63
CA LYS A 121 -0.35 7.03 2.35
C LYS A 121 0.64 6.99 3.52
N THR A 122 0.82 8.13 4.21
CA THR A 122 1.62 8.29 5.43
C THR A 122 1.07 7.47 6.59
N THR A 123 -0.23 7.59 6.91
CA THR A 123 -0.89 6.81 7.96
C THR A 123 -0.82 5.31 7.66
N THR A 124 -1.12 4.91 6.42
CA THR A 124 -1.08 3.49 6.02
C THR A 124 0.34 2.94 6.11
N ALA A 125 1.34 3.66 5.62
CA ALA A 125 2.74 3.26 5.73
C ALA A 125 3.21 3.16 7.19
N ALA A 126 2.84 4.11 8.05
CA ALA A 126 3.15 4.06 9.48
C ALA A 126 2.49 2.85 10.15
N ALA A 127 1.23 2.57 9.83
CA ALA A 127 0.51 1.40 10.33
C ALA A 127 1.13 0.07 9.85
N VAL A 128 1.68 0.02 8.64
CA VAL A 128 2.43 -1.16 8.15
C VAL A 128 3.64 -1.45 9.03
N VAL A 129 4.42 -0.42 9.38
CA VAL A 129 5.59 -0.57 10.26
C VAL A 129 5.16 -1.02 11.66
N VAL A 130 4.12 -0.40 12.23
CA VAL A 130 3.54 -0.82 13.52
C VAL A 130 3.07 -2.28 13.47
N THR A 131 2.37 -2.67 12.41
CA THR A 131 1.88 -4.05 12.21
C THR A 131 3.04 -5.05 12.14
N ALA A 132 4.13 -4.71 11.46
CA ALA A 132 5.32 -5.56 11.37
C ALA A 132 5.94 -5.81 12.76
N PHE A 133 6.02 -4.77 13.59
CA PHE A 133 6.50 -4.88 14.97
C PHE A 133 5.61 -5.77 15.85
N TYR A 134 4.28 -5.68 15.67
CA TYR A 134 3.34 -6.59 16.34
C TYR A 134 3.52 -8.05 15.89
N ILE A 135 3.62 -8.29 14.57
CA ILE A 135 3.79 -9.65 14.01
C ILE A 135 5.09 -10.30 14.47
N LEU A 136 6.17 -9.52 14.55
CA LEU A 136 7.47 -10.00 14.99
C LEU A 136 7.58 -10.18 16.52
N ASN A 137 6.46 -10.09 17.25
CA ASN A 137 6.37 -10.25 18.70
C ASN A 137 7.35 -9.33 19.45
N SER A 138 7.51 -8.09 18.99
CA SER A 138 8.15 -7.08 19.83
C SER A 138 7.28 -6.81 21.07
N THR A 139 7.90 -6.44 22.20
CA THR A 139 7.16 -6.31 23.46
C THR A 139 6.07 -5.24 23.36
N ASP A 140 4.96 -5.40 24.09
CA ASP A 140 3.84 -4.43 24.09
C ASP A 140 4.31 -2.99 24.31
N LYS A 141 5.28 -2.80 25.22
CA LYS A 141 5.90 -1.50 25.47
C LYS A 141 6.61 -0.91 24.25
N THR A 142 7.35 -1.73 23.50
CA THR A 142 8.04 -1.29 22.26
C THR A 142 7.03 -0.91 21.18
N ASN A 143 5.94 -1.68 21.05
CA ASN A 143 4.87 -1.36 20.11
C ASN A 143 4.18 -0.04 20.44
N GLU A 144 3.89 0.22 21.71
CA GLU A 144 3.30 1.48 22.18
C GLU A 144 4.23 2.68 21.92
N GLU A 145 5.51 2.57 22.27
CA GLU A 145 6.51 3.61 22.04
C GLU A 145 6.69 3.92 20.54
N LEU A 146 6.72 2.89 19.69
CA LEU A 146 6.78 3.05 18.23
C LEU A 146 5.52 3.73 17.69
N CYS A 147 4.35 3.28 18.13
CA CYS A 147 3.08 3.83 17.66
C CYS A 147 2.97 5.32 18.03
N LEU A 148 3.38 5.70 19.24
CA LEU A 148 3.45 7.10 19.68
C LEU A 148 4.45 7.90 18.85
N TYR A 149 5.64 7.35 18.59
CA TYR A 149 6.67 8.00 17.79
C TYR A 149 6.18 8.29 16.37
N LEU A 150 5.64 7.28 15.69
CA LEU A 150 5.15 7.43 14.31
C LEU A 150 3.90 8.32 14.22
N SER A 151 2.99 8.23 15.19
CA SER A 151 1.86 9.15 15.32
C SER A 151 2.32 10.60 15.41
N THR A 152 3.35 10.88 16.22
CA THR A 152 3.92 12.22 16.37
C THR A 152 4.65 12.67 15.11
N LEU A 153 5.44 11.78 14.49
CA LEU A 153 6.20 12.08 13.27
C LEU A 153 5.30 12.41 12.09
N CYS A 154 4.17 11.71 11.97
CA CYS A 154 3.24 11.86 10.85
C CYS A 154 2.14 12.88 11.10
N ASP A 155 2.02 13.42 12.32
CA ASP A 155 0.89 14.21 12.80
C ASP A 155 -0.46 13.49 12.59
N LYS A 156 -0.56 12.26 13.10
CA LYS A 156 -1.72 11.36 12.94
C LYS A 156 -2.20 10.78 14.26
N SER A 157 -3.48 10.39 14.31
CA SER A 157 -4.05 9.75 15.49
C SER A 157 -3.46 8.35 15.71
N ILE A 158 -3.08 8.06 16.96
CA ILE A 158 -2.71 6.71 17.40
C ILE A 158 -3.85 5.72 17.09
N ASP A 159 -5.10 6.14 17.29
CA ASP A 159 -6.27 5.28 17.05
C ASP A 159 -6.38 4.88 15.57
N ASP A 160 -6.05 5.77 14.63
CA ASP A 160 -6.06 5.45 13.20
C ASP A 160 -4.99 4.40 12.86
N LEU A 161 -3.77 4.55 13.40
CA LEU A 161 -2.67 3.60 13.19
C LEU A 161 -3.03 2.21 13.74
N LEU A 162 -3.56 2.16 14.96
CA LEU A 162 -3.98 0.90 15.60
C LEU A 162 -5.17 0.26 14.91
N THR A 163 -6.12 1.06 14.42
CA THR A 163 -7.29 0.57 13.68
C THR A 163 -6.85 -0.12 12.39
N ILE A 164 -6.00 0.54 11.58
CA ILE A 164 -5.47 -0.06 10.35
C ILE A 164 -4.68 -1.33 10.67
N SER A 165 -3.81 -1.30 11.68
CA SER A 165 -3.01 -2.46 12.08
C SER A 165 -3.88 -3.65 12.49
N THR A 166 -4.94 -3.41 13.27
CA THR A 166 -5.89 -4.43 13.71
C THR A 166 -6.64 -5.04 12.54
N VAL A 167 -7.09 -4.21 11.58
CA VAL A 167 -7.76 -4.70 10.38
C VAL A 167 -6.80 -5.53 9.51
N LEU A 168 -5.55 -5.10 9.33
CA LEU A 168 -4.55 -5.87 8.60
C LEU A 168 -4.32 -7.25 9.21
N ILE A 169 -4.09 -7.31 10.53
CA ILE A 169 -3.94 -8.56 11.26
C ILE A 169 -5.19 -9.44 11.12
N SER A 170 -6.39 -8.84 11.18
CA SER A 170 -7.66 -9.56 11.01
C SER A 170 -7.79 -10.17 9.61
N ILE A 171 -7.39 -9.48 8.55
CA ILE A 171 -7.40 -10.02 7.18
C ILE A 171 -6.40 -11.17 7.08
N ILE A 172 -5.17 -10.97 7.56
CA ILE A 172 -4.13 -12.02 7.58
C ILE A 172 -4.64 -13.28 8.29
N ASN A 173 -5.25 -13.14 9.47
CA ASN A 173 -5.77 -14.27 10.23
C ASN A 173 -6.95 -14.96 9.54
N SER A 174 -7.81 -14.20 8.83
CA SER A 174 -8.92 -14.80 8.07
C SER A 174 -8.46 -15.65 6.88
N ILE A 175 -7.29 -15.34 6.31
CA ILE A 175 -6.68 -16.14 5.24
C ILE A 175 -6.07 -17.42 5.83
N SER A 176 -5.33 -17.31 6.94
CA SER A 176 -4.67 -18.44 7.59
C SER A 176 -5.62 -19.48 8.21
N SER A 177 -6.87 -19.10 8.47
CA SER A 177 -7.91 -20.01 9.01
C SER A 177 -8.76 -20.68 7.92
N GLY A 178 -8.61 -20.28 6.67
CA GLY A 178 -9.28 -20.87 5.50
C GLY A 178 -8.47 -21.94 4.75
N SER A 179 -7.27 -22.26 5.22
CA SER A 179 -6.34 -23.28 4.70
C SER A 179 -6.22 -24.46 5.66
#